data_AF-A0A4Y2NX95-F1
#
_entry.id   AF-A0A4Y2NX95-F1
#
_cell.length_a   1.000
_cell.length_b   1.000
_cell.length_c   1.000
_cell.angle_alpha   90.00
_cell.angle_beta   90.00
_cell.angle_gamma   90.00
#
_symmetry.space_group_name_H-M   'P 1'
#
loop_
_entity.id
_entity.type
_entity.pdbx_description
1 polymer ?
#
loop_
_entity_poly.entity_id
_entity_poly.type
_entity_poly.pdbx_seq_one_letter_code
_entity_poly.pdbx_strand_id
1 'polypeptide(L)'
;MDITSVFYWTDSMIVISWMEKESRDLKTFVANRVVIIQEFTEMNQWHHVPLEQNPADINSRGLDPEKIPQSDLWWFGPSFLQERVVNLASDCNDIHNSELYQRELKDNQGDSVCLLMQDIEILPIINKCSSFVKLQRIIAWCVRFTENARNPLQTTAGSLTAHELSASLFCLVRNVQSVYFSKEIQCIKKG
;
A
#
# COMPACT_ATOMS: atom_id res chain seq x y z
N MET A 1 -24.84 5.49 37.41
CA MET A 1 -25.18 4.51 36.36
C MET A 1 -23.87 4.02 35.82
N ASP A 2 -23.55 2.76 36.04
CA ASP A 2 -22.35 2.16 35.47
C ASP A 2 -22.69 1.63 34.08
N ILE A 3 -21.87 1.97 33.10
CA ILE A 3 -22.03 1.51 31.73
C ILE A 3 -21.51 0.07 31.68
N THR A 4 -22.41 -0.88 31.39
CA THR A 4 -22.08 -2.31 31.34
C THR A 4 -21.62 -2.78 29.96
N SER A 5 -22.01 -2.07 28.91
CA SER A 5 -21.69 -2.40 27.52
C SER A 5 -21.84 -1.18 26.61
N VAL A 6 -21.10 -1.18 25.51
CA VAL A 6 -21.15 -0.13 24.48
C VAL A 6 -21.23 -0.81 23.11
N PHE A 7 -22.11 -0.30 22.26
CA PHE A 7 -22.33 -0.77 20.88
C PHE A 7 -22.31 0.43 19.93
N TYR A 8 -21.81 0.21 18.72
CA TYR A 8 -21.66 1.21 17.67
C TYR A 8 -22.43 0.78 16.42
N TRP A 9 -23.13 1.72 15.80
CA TRP A 9 -23.98 1.46 14.65
C TRP A 9 -23.61 2.39 13.49
N THR A 10 -23.48 1.84 12.29
CA THR A 10 -23.25 2.60 11.06
C THR A 10 -24.06 2.01 9.91
N ASP A 11 -24.52 2.89 9.02
CA ASP A 11 -25.16 2.54 7.75
C ASP A 11 -24.15 2.17 6.65
N SER A 12 -22.86 2.37 6.90
CA SER A 12 -21.83 2.06 5.93
C SER A 12 -21.30 0.64 6.12
N MET A 13 -21.90 -0.31 5.41
CA MET A 13 -21.39 -1.68 5.37
C MET A 13 -19.94 -1.76 4.86
N ILE A 14 -19.54 -0.85 3.96
CA ILE A 14 -18.16 -0.75 3.46
C ILE A 14 -17.19 -0.41 4.59
N VAL A 15 -17.55 0.53 5.47
CA VAL A 15 -16.72 0.88 6.64
C VAL A 15 -16.59 -0.32 7.58
N ILE A 16 -17.69 -1.03 7.85
CA ILE A 16 -17.65 -2.27 8.65
C ILE A 16 -16.67 -3.28 8.03
N SER A 17 -16.77 -3.52 6.72
CA SER A 17 -15.86 -4.44 6.03
C SER A 17 -14.39 -3.97 6.04
N TRP A 18 -14.11 -2.66 6.01
CA TRP A 18 -12.74 -2.16 6.15
C TRP A 18 -12.19 -2.33 7.57
N MET A 19 -13.04 -2.21 8.60
CA MET A 19 -12.61 -2.40 9.99
C MET A 19 -12.26 -3.87 10.30
N GLU A 20 -12.76 -4.83 9.52
CA GLU A 20 -12.35 -6.24 9.59
C GLU A 20 -10.97 -6.53 8.97
N LYS A 21 -10.39 -5.58 8.23
CA LYS A 21 -9.09 -5.75 7.56
C LYS A 21 -7.93 -5.32 8.42
N GLU A 22 -6.75 -5.84 8.06
CA GLU A 22 -5.49 -5.27 8.55
C GLU A 22 -5.26 -3.90 7.89
N SER A 23 -4.87 -2.90 8.68
CA SER A 23 -4.66 -1.53 8.20
C SER A 23 -3.61 -1.44 7.07
N ARG A 24 -2.67 -2.39 6.99
CA ARG A 24 -1.68 -2.46 5.90
C ARG A 24 -2.31 -2.68 4.53
N ASP A 25 -3.46 -3.35 4.46
CA ASP A 25 -4.15 -3.67 3.20
C ASP A 25 -4.94 -2.47 2.65
N LEU A 26 -5.10 -1.40 3.44
CA LEU A 26 -5.87 -0.22 3.11
C LEU A 26 -4.96 0.96 2.75
N LYS A 27 -5.44 1.85 1.89
CA LYS A 27 -4.77 3.12 1.57
C LYS A 27 -4.67 3.99 2.82
N THR A 28 -3.61 4.80 2.90
CA THR A 28 -3.18 5.52 4.12
C THR A 28 -4.30 6.29 4.82
N PHE A 29 -5.18 6.95 4.07
CA PHE A 29 -6.28 7.74 4.64
C PHE A 29 -7.30 6.87 5.41
N VAL A 30 -7.68 5.73 4.85
CA VAL A 30 -8.61 4.79 5.48
C VAL A 30 -7.90 3.98 6.56
N ALA A 31 -6.68 3.50 6.27
CA ALA A 31 -5.84 2.75 7.20
C ALA A 31 -5.67 3.47 8.54
N ASN A 32 -5.30 4.75 8.53
CA ASN A 32 -5.08 5.52 9.76
C ASN A 32 -6.34 5.61 10.64
N ARG A 33 -7.53 5.69 10.03
CA ARG A 33 -8.81 5.74 10.76
C ARG A 33 -9.18 4.37 11.31
N VAL A 34 -9.00 3.32 10.52
CA VAL A 34 -9.23 1.94 10.94
C VAL A 34 -8.34 1.58 12.14
N VAL A 35 -7.06 1.98 12.12
CA VAL A 35 -6.17 1.78 13.28
C VAL A 35 -6.73 2.44 14.54
N ILE A 36 -7.11 3.72 14.46
CA ILE A 36 -7.66 4.44 15.62
C ILE A 36 -8.92 3.72 16.13
N ILE A 37 -9.83 3.30 15.25
CA ILE A 37 -11.06 2.61 15.67
C ILE A 37 -10.73 1.28 16.35
N GLN A 38 -9.83 0.48 15.77
CA GLN A 38 -9.39 -0.81 16.32
C GLN A 38 -8.60 -0.67 17.64
N GLU A 39 -7.96 0.47 17.90
CA GLU A 39 -7.29 0.77 19.17
C GLU A 39 -8.26 1.05 20.32
N PHE A 40 -9.42 1.65 20.03
CA PHE A 40 -10.37 2.10 21.05
C PHE A 40 -11.63 1.24 21.16
N THR A 41 -11.88 0.33 20.22
CA THR A 41 -13.10 -0.46 20.16
C THR A 41 -12.82 -1.89 19.68
N GLU A 42 -13.71 -2.81 20.03
CA GLU A 42 -13.69 -4.18 19.52
C GLU A 42 -14.67 -4.35 18.35
N MET A 43 -14.29 -5.17 17.37
CA MET A 43 -15.12 -5.41 16.17
C MET A 43 -16.50 -6.00 16.49
N ASN A 44 -16.61 -6.78 17.57
CA ASN A 44 -17.90 -7.34 18.03
C ASN A 44 -18.89 -6.27 18.52
N GLN A 45 -18.45 -5.04 18.77
CA GLN A 45 -19.30 -3.91 19.19
C GLN A 45 -19.91 -3.17 18.00
N TRP A 46 -19.41 -3.39 16.79
CA TRP A 46 -19.82 -2.67 15.58
C TRP A 46 -20.90 -3.44 14.82
N HIS A 47 -21.97 -2.74 14.47
CA HIS A 47 -23.12 -3.31 13.79
C HIS A 47 -23.62 -2.41 12.67
N HIS A 48 -24.28 -3.03 11.70
CA HIS A 48 -24.92 -2.32 10.59
C HIS A 48 -26.33 -1.88 10.99
N VAL A 49 -26.69 -0.63 10.68
CA VAL A 49 -28.07 -0.14 10.72
C VAL A 49 -28.50 0.29 9.32
N PRO A 50 -29.68 -0.08 8.81
CA PRO A 50 -30.16 0.42 7.52
C PRO A 50 -30.19 1.95 7.48
N LEU A 51 -29.91 2.53 6.31
CA LEU A 51 -29.87 3.99 6.09
C LEU A 51 -31.13 4.69 6.62
N GLU A 52 -32.31 4.12 6.34
CA GLU A 52 -33.60 4.69 6.76
C GLU A 52 -33.82 4.64 8.28
N GLN A 53 -33.01 3.87 8.98
CA GLN A 53 -33.05 3.69 10.43
C GLN A 53 -31.84 4.30 11.13
N ASN A 54 -30.98 5.03 10.41
CA ASN A 54 -29.83 5.70 11.00
C ASN A 54 -30.20 7.12 11.46
N PRO A 55 -30.38 7.39 12.77
CA PRO A 55 -30.71 8.74 13.23
C PRO A 55 -29.60 9.76 12.96
N ALA A 56 -28.35 9.32 12.74
CA ALA A 56 -27.24 10.22 12.44
C ALA A 56 -27.41 10.92 11.07
N ASP A 57 -28.12 10.30 10.12
CA ASP A 57 -28.41 10.91 8.81
C ASP A 57 -29.33 12.13 8.92
N ILE A 58 -30.25 12.14 9.89
CA ILE A 58 -31.13 13.30 10.15
C ILE A 58 -30.30 14.53 10.52
N ASN A 59 -29.24 14.34 11.30
CA ASN A 59 -28.34 15.43 11.70
C ASN A 59 -27.41 15.84 10.54
N SER A 60 -26.83 14.88 9.82
CA SER A 60 -25.83 15.17 8.79
C SER A 60 -26.42 15.71 7.48
N ARG A 61 -27.60 15.23 7.07
CA ARG A 61 -28.30 15.66 5.84
C ARG A 61 -29.34 16.75 6.10
N GLY A 62 -29.76 16.87 7.35
CA GLY A 62 -30.81 17.79 7.77
C GLY A 62 -32.20 17.20 7.61
N LEU A 63 -33.09 17.65 8.49
CA LEU A 63 -34.53 17.45 8.40
C LEU A 63 -35.19 18.82 8.51
N ASP A 64 -36.29 19.00 7.78
CA ASP A 64 -37.13 20.18 7.91
C ASP A 64 -37.45 20.42 9.41
N PRO A 65 -37.13 21.60 9.97
CA PRO A 65 -37.35 21.89 11.39
C PRO A 65 -38.77 21.63 11.85
N GLU A 66 -39.77 21.81 10.98
CA GLU A 66 -41.18 21.55 11.31
C GLU A 66 -41.49 20.05 11.49
N LYS A 67 -40.68 19.18 10.89
CA LYS A 67 -40.83 17.72 10.97
C LYS A 67 -40.02 17.09 12.12
N ILE A 68 -39.04 17.81 12.69
CA ILE A 68 -38.23 17.32 13.82
C ILE A 68 -39.10 16.90 15.01
N PRO A 69 -40.12 17.66 15.46
CA PRO A 69 -40.96 17.26 16.59
C PRO A 69 -41.73 15.94 16.36
N GLN A 70 -41.89 15.53 15.10
CA GLN A 70 -42.63 14.33 14.69
C GLN A 70 -41.69 13.17 14.33
N SER A 71 -40.37 13.35 14.46
CA SER A 71 -39.38 12.35 14.09
C SER A 71 -39.11 11.39 15.24
N ASP A 72 -39.88 10.30 15.28
CA ASP A 72 -39.68 9.25 16.29
C ASP A 72 -38.26 8.65 16.22
N LEU A 73 -37.71 8.51 15.01
CA LEU A 73 -36.35 8.01 14.81
C LEU A 73 -35.30 8.91 15.47
N TRP A 74 -35.48 10.23 15.44
CA TRP A 74 -34.53 11.15 16.08
C TRP A 74 -34.64 11.13 17.61
N TRP A 75 -35.86 11.12 18.14
CA TRP A 75 -36.10 11.23 19.58
C TRP A 75 -35.96 9.91 20.34
N PHE A 76 -36.34 8.80 19.71
CA PHE A 76 -36.40 7.48 20.35
C PHE A 76 -35.46 6.46 19.71
N GLY A 77 -34.82 6.80 18.59
CA GLY A 77 -33.94 5.89 17.87
C GLY A 77 -34.70 4.81 17.10
N PRO A 78 -33.97 3.84 16.53
CA PRO A 78 -34.55 2.71 15.81
C PRO A 78 -35.36 1.81 16.75
N SER A 79 -36.53 1.37 16.29
CA SER A 79 -37.42 0.51 17.08
C SER A 79 -36.75 -0.81 17.48
N PHE A 80 -35.92 -1.40 16.62
CA PHE A 80 -35.25 -2.67 16.91
C PHE A 80 -34.26 -2.58 18.08
N LEU A 81 -33.72 -1.39 18.40
CA LEU A 81 -32.86 -1.19 19.57
C LEU A 81 -33.66 -1.10 20.89
N GLN A 82 -34.97 -0.91 20.79
CA GLN A 82 -35.88 -0.93 21.93
C GLN A 82 -36.35 -2.36 22.26
N GLU A 83 -36.10 -3.31 21.36
CA GLU A 83 -36.43 -4.71 21.56
C GLU A 83 -35.43 -5.39 22.52
N ARG A 84 -35.92 -6.34 23.31
CA ARG A 84 -35.12 -7.05 24.33
C ARG A 84 -34.06 -7.97 23.73
N VAL A 85 -34.22 -8.33 22.45
CA VAL A 85 -33.32 -9.18 21.68
C VAL A 85 -33.13 -8.51 20.33
N VAL A 86 -31.93 -8.00 20.06
CA VAL A 86 -31.60 -7.40 18.77
C VAL A 86 -31.21 -8.52 17.82
N ASN A 87 -32.06 -8.79 16.82
CA ASN A 87 -31.73 -9.73 15.74
C ASN A 87 -30.79 -9.04 14.74
N LEU A 88 -29.49 -9.31 14.88
CA LEU A 88 -28.45 -8.87 13.95
C LEU A 88 -28.47 -9.76 12.70
N ALA A 89 -29.44 -9.55 11.81
CA ALA A 89 -29.39 -10.15 10.48
C ALA A 89 -28.38 -9.37 9.63
N SER A 90 -27.15 -9.90 9.51
CA SER A 90 -26.14 -9.37 8.60
C SER A 90 -26.42 -9.86 7.18
N ASP A 91 -27.21 -9.13 6.41
CA ASP A 91 -27.38 -9.39 4.97
C ASP A 91 -26.11 -8.96 4.21
N CYS A 92 -25.07 -9.78 4.27
CA CYS A 92 -23.78 -9.53 3.60
C CYS A 92 -23.73 -10.13 2.20
N ASN A 93 -24.65 -9.74 1.33
CA ASN A 93 -24.56 -10.13 -0.08
C ASN A 93 -23.73 -9.08 -0.85
N ASP A 94 -22.43 -9.39 -0.95
CA ASP A 94 -21.52 -8.95 -2.02
C ASP A 94 -20.82 -7.57 -1.93
N ILE A 95 -20.68 -7.01 -0.72
CA ILE A 95 -19.91 -5.75 -0.49
C ILE A 95 -18.47 -5.84 -1.00
N HIS A 96 -17.88 -7.03 -0.94
CA HIS A 96 -16.52 -7.27 -1.40
C HIS A 96 -16.36 -7.03 -2.91
N ASN A 97 -17.42 -7.15 -3.70
CA ASN A 97 -17.40 -6.86 -5.14
C ASN A 97 -17.70 -5.38 -5.46
N SER A 98 -18.00 -4.55 -4.45
CA SER A 98 -18.22 -3.12 -4.63
C SER A 98 -16.95 -2.41 -5.08
N GLU A 99 -17.03 -1.62 -6.15
CA GLU A 99 -15.93 -0.78 -6.62
C GLU A 99 -15.42 0.17 -5.53
N LEU A 100 -16.32 0.66 -4.67
CA LEU A 100 -15.96 1.57 -3.57
C LEU A 100 -15.11 0.87 -2.52
N TYR A 101 -15.44 -0.38 -2.21
CA TYR A 101 -14.67 -1.20 -1.28
C TYR A 101 -13.28 -1.50 -1.86
N GLN A 102 -13.23 -1.96 -3.12
CA GLN A 102 -11.98 -2.32 -3.80
C GLN A 102 -11.04 -1.12 -4.00
N ARG A 103 -11.60 0.07 -4.24
CA ARG A 103 -10.83 1.31 -4.46
C ARG A 103 -9.89 1.64 -3.31
N GLU A 104 -10.27 1.35 -2.07
CA GLU A 104 -9.47 1.71 -0.90
C GLU A 104 -8.51 0.61 -0.45
N LEU A 105 -8.57 -0.56 -1.08
CA LEU A 105 -7.52 -1.55 -0.95
C LEU A 105 -6.27 -1.00 -1.63
N LYS A 106 -5.11 -1.24 -1.00
CA LYS A 106 -3.84 -1.06 -1.71
C LYS A 106 -3.81 -2.05 -2.84
N ASP A 107 -3.43 -1.58 -4.03
CA ASP A 107 -2.96 -2.47 -5.06
C ASP A 107 -1.74 -3.17 -4.48
N ASN A 108 -1.92 -4.42 -4.05
CA ASN A 108 -0.82 -5.34 -3.83
C ASN A 108 -0.23 -5.69 -5.21
N GLN A 109 0.23 -4.69 -5.98
CA GLN A 109 1.54 -4.82 -6.59
C GLN A 109 2.45 -4.98 -5.39
N GLY A 110 2.58 -6.22 -4.93
CA GLY A 110 3.08 -6.53 -3.60
C GLY A 110 4.31 -5.71 -3.32
N ASP A 111 4.54 -5.38 -2.05
CA ASP A 111 5.89 -5.15 -1.55
C ASP A 111 6.79 -6.03 -2.38
N SER A 112 7.61 -5.40 -3.24
CA SER A 112 8.31 -6.15 -4.26
C SER A 112 9.27 -7.02 -3.47
N VAL A 113 8.84 -8.24 -3.17
CA VAL A 113 9.70 -9.32 -2.77
C VAL A 113 10.52 -9.50 -4.02
N CYS A 114 11.64 -8.77 -4.06
CA CYS A 114 12.64 -8.93 -5.08
C CYS A 114 13.24 -10.31 -4.81
N LEU A 115 12.55 -11.33 -5.31
CA LEU A 115 13.19 -12.53 -5.76
C LEU A 115 14.16 -12.04 -6.82
N LEU A 116 15.43 -11.88 -6.42
CA LEU A 116 16.56 -11.76 -7.32
C LEU A 116 16.61 -13.08 -8.11
N MET A 117 15.75 -13.20 -9.13
CA MET A 117 15.97 -14.15 -10.18
C MET A 117 17.24 -13.70 -10.87
N GLN A 118 18.25 -14.54 -10.81
CA GLN A 118 19.58 -14.27 -11.31
C GLN A 118 19.61 -14.37 -12.84
N ASP A 119 18.60 -13.81 -13.51
CA ASP A 119 18.67 -13.53 -14.92
C ASP A 119 19.58 -12.31 -15.05
N ILE A 120 20.83 -12.58 -15.44
CA ILE A 120 21.80 -11.53 -15.71
C ILE A 120 21.29 -10.80 -16.96
N GLU A 121 20.47 -9.78 -16.76
CA GLU A 121 20.05 -8.90 -17.83
C GLU A 121 21.18 -7.89 -18.14
N ILE A 122 21.22 -7.48 -19.40
CA ILE A 122 22.08 -6.38 -19.83
C ILE A 122 21.63 -5.14 -19.06
N LEU A 123 22.58 -4.39 -18.49
CA LEU A 123 22.27 -3.15 -17.76
C LEU A 123 21.32 -2.29 -18.61
N PRO A 124 20.08 -2.01 -18.16
CA PRO A 124 19.06 -1.37 -19.00
C PRO A 124 19.49 0.00 -19.56
N ILE A 125 20.43 0.65 -18.88
CA ILE A 125 21.02 1.93 -19.29
C ILE A 125 21.82 1.84 -20.59
N ILE A 126 22.33 0.65 -20.95
CA ILE A 126 23.05 0.42 -22.21
C ILE A 126 22.12 0.72 -23.40
N ASN A 127 20.88 0.25 -23.33
CA ASN A 127 19.88 0.46 -24.38
C ASN A 127 19.24 1.86 -24.35
N LYS A 128 19.41 2.61 -23.26
CA LYS A 128 18.85 3.97 -23.08
C LYS A 128 19.85 5.08 -23.40
N CYS A 129 21.12 4.75 -23.65
CA CYS A 129 22.16 5.72 -23.98
C CYS A 129 22.52 5.67 -25.46
N SER A 130 22.29 6.77 -26.19
CA SER A 130 22.67 6.91 -27.60
C SER A 130 24.15 7.22 -27.84
N SER A 131 24.94 7.40 -26.76
CA SER A 131 26.37 7.71 -26.84
C SER A 131 27.16 6.81 -25.91
N PHE A 132 28.12 6.08 -26.49
CA PHE A 132 29.02 5.22 -25.75
C PHE A 132 29.86 5.98 -24.72
N VAL A 133 30.39 7.15 -25.10
CA VAL A 133 31.19 8.00 -24.19
C VAL A 133 30.34 8.47 -23.01
N LYS A 134 29.08 8.85 -23.26
CA LYS A 134 28.14 9.23 -22.19
C LYS A 134 27.88 8.04 -21.25
N LEU A 135 27.57 6.88 -21.81
CA LEU A 135 27.34 5.65 -21.06
C LEU A 135 28.55 5.27 -20.19
N GLN A 136 29.75 5.24 -20.78
CA GLN A 136 31.00 4.93 -20.08
C GLN A 136 31.25 5.88 -18.90
N ARG A 137 30.98 7.18 -19.06
CA ARG A 137 31.10 8.16 -17.98
C ARG A 137 30.04 7.95 -16.89
N ILE A 138 28.80 7.64 -17.25
CA ILE A 138 27.75 7.33 -16.28
C ILE A 138 28.16 6.12 -15.43
N ILE A 139 28.60 5.03 -16.05
CA ILE A 139 29.05 3.83 -15.33
C ILE A 139 30.27 4.15 -14.46
N ALA A 140 31.22 4.96 -14.93
CA ALA A 140 32.37 5.38 -14.12
C ALA A 140 31.93 6.14 -12.85
N TRP A 141 30.94 7.02 -12.95
CA TRP A 141 30.36 7.69 -11.79
C TRP A 141 29.66 6.72 -10.84
N CYS A 142 28.90 5.74 -11.35
CA CYS A 142 28.28 4.72 -10.52
C CYS A 142 29.31 3.87 -9.76
N VAL A 143 30.42 3.50 -10.42
CA VAL A 143 31.52 2.76 -9.80
C VAL A 143 32.18 3.61 -8.70
N ARG A 144 32.57 4.86 -8.99
CA ARG A 144 33.14 5.78 -7.99
C ARG A 144 32.20 5.98 -6.81
N PHE A 145 30.91 6.19 -7.06
CA PHE A 145 29.92 6.34 -5.99
C PHE A 145 29.91 5.12 -5.07
N THR A 146 29.93 3.92 -5.65
CA THR A 146 29.96 2.66 -4.90
C THR A 146 31.23 2.53 -4.06
N GLU A 147 32.39 2.89 -4.62
CA GLU A 147 33.68 2.85 -3.91
C GLU A 147 33.72 3.86 -2.75
N ASN A 148 33.29 5.10 -2.99
CA ASN A 148 33.21 6.14 -1.97
C ASN A 148 32.23 5.79 -0.85
N ALA A 149 31.09 5.18 -1.19
CA ALA A 149 30.10 4.73 -0.20
C ALA A 149 30.63 3.57 0.66
N ARG A 150 31.47 2.70 0.09
CA ARG A 150 32.10 1.58 0.82
C ARG A 150 33.28 2.02 1.68
N ASN A 151 34.02 3.06 1.25
CA ASN A 151 35.19 3.58 1.96
C ASN A 151 35.07 5.10 2.22
N PRO A 152 34.21 5.54 3.16
CA PRO A 152 33.96 6.97 3.40
C PRO A 152 35.19 7.77 3.86
N LEU A 153 36.23 7.08 4.36
CA LEU A 153 37.48 7.69 4.83
C LEU A 153 38.47 8.00 3.70
N GLN A 154 38.28 7.42 2.51
CA GLN A 154 39.17 7.59 1.35
C GLN A 154 38.35 7.84 0.08
N THR A 155 37.63 8.97 0.06
CA THR A 155 36.78 9.32 -1.07
C THR A 155 37.56 9.98 -2.21
N THR A 156 37.28 9.56 -3.43
CA THR A 156 37.80 10.21 -4.64
C THR A 156 36.83 11.30 -5.11
N ALA A 157 37.34 12.49 -5.40
CA ALA A 157 36.58 13.65 -5.87
C ALA A 157 37.20 14.27 -7.13
N GLY A 158 36.46 15.18 -7.80
CA GLY A 158 36.92 15.87 -9.01
C GLY A 158 36.58 15.13 -10.30
N SER A 159 37.34 15.38 -11.37
CA SER A 159 37.12 14.77 -12.69
C SER A 159 37.32 13.24 -12.67
N LEU A 160 36.67 12.53 -13.59
CA LEU A 160 36.91 11.10 -13.79
C LEU A 160 38.34 10.87 -14.28
N THR A 161 39.03 9.92 -13.66
CA THR A 161 40.37 9.50 -14.04
C THR A 161 40.33 8.52 -15.22
N ALA A 162 41.45 8.39 -15.94
CA ALA A 162 41.58 7.39 -17.00
C ALA A 162 41.38 5.96 -16.47
N HIS A 163 41.79 5.70 -15.22
CA HIS A 163 41.60 4.41 -14.57
C HIS A 163 40.12 4.08 -14.40
N GLU A 164 39.30 5.02 -13.93
CA GLU A 164 37.86 4.81 -13.74
C GLU A 164 37.11 4.64 -15.06
N LEU A 165 37.53 5.34 -16.11
CA LEU A 165 37.00 5.13 -17.46
C LEU A 165 37.35 3.75 -18.00
N SER A 166 38.56 3.25 -17.72
CA SER A 166 38.96 1.88 -18.07
C SER A 166 38.17 0.84 -17.27
N ALA A 167 38.02 1.04 -15.96
CA ALA A 167 37.23 0.17 -15.10
C ALA A 167 35.75 0.12 -15.51
N SER A 168 35.17 1.26 -15.88
CA SER A 168 33.78 1.32 -16.35
C SER A 168 33.58 0.61 -17.69
N LEU A 169 34.58 0.68 -18.58
CA LEU A 169 34.60 -0.11 -19.82
C LEU A 169 34.58 -1.60 -19.52
N PHE A 170 35.47 -2.07 -18.62
CA PHE A 170 35.49 -3.49 -18.22
C PHE A 170 34.17 -3.92 -17.58
N CYS A 171 33.53 -3.07 -16.78
CA CYS A 171 32.22 -3.34 -16.20
C CYS A 171 31.16 -3.58 -17.29
N LEU A 172 31.07 -2.68 -18.27
CA LEU A 172 30.16 -2.81 -19.42
C LEU A 172 30.42 -4.08 -20.23
N VAL A 173 31.69 -4.33 -20.57
CA VAL A 173 32.09 -5.53 -21.34
C VAL A 173 31.74 -6.79 -20.59
N ARG A 174 32.05 -6.87 -19.28
CA ARG A 174 31.75 -8.04 -18.46
C ARG A 174 30.25 -8.28 -18.33
N ASN A 175 29.44 -7.23 -18.20
CA ASN A 175 27.99 -7.37 -18.16
C ASN A 175 27.45 -7.95 -19.48
N VAL A 176 27.80 -7.37 -20.63
CA VAL A 176 27.40 -7.87 -21.94
C VAL A 176 27.89 -9.31 -22.16
N GLN A 177 29.14 -9.60 -21.80
CA GLN A 177 29.71 -10.94 -21.91
C GLN A 177 29.00 -11.96 -21.03
N SER A 178 28.63 -11.59 -19.80
CA SER A 178 27.90 -12.48 -18.89
C SER A 178 26.50 -12.84 -19.38
N VAL A 179 25.91 -12.03 -20.26
CA VAL A 179 24.61 -12.34 -20.89
C VAL A 179 24.81 -13.20 -22.14
N TYR A 180 25.56 -12.68 -23.13
CA TYR A 180 25.66 -13.31 -24.45
C TYR A 180 26.61 -14.50 -24.53
N PHE A 181 27.64 -14.54 -23.67
CA PHE A 181 28.67 -15.59 -23.67
C PHE A 181 28.67 -16.38 -22.35
N SER A 182 27.50 -16.49 -21.71
CA SER A 182 27.35 -17.16 -20.41
C SER A 182 27.83 -18.62 -20.45
N LYS A 183 27.55 -19.34 -21.55
CA LYS A 183 27.95 -20.74 -21.74
C LYS A 183 29.46 -20.88 -21.91
N GLU A 184 30.06 -20.04 -22.74
CA GLU A 184 31.50 -20.02 -23.02
C GLU A 184 32.29 -19.68 -21.75
N ILE A 185 31.82 -18.69 -20.98
CA ILE A 185 32.41 -18.34 -19.69
C ILE A 185 32.30 -19.50 -18.70
N GLN A 186 31.17 -20.21 -18.66
CA GLN A 186 31.02 -21.41 -17.82
C GLN A 186 31.97 -22.53 -18.25
N CYS A 187 32.18 -22.74 -19.54
CA CYS A 187 33.13 -23.73 -20.05
C CYS A 187 34.57 -23.37 -19.68
N ILE A 188 34.98 -22.10 -19.82
CA ILE A 188 36.32 -21.62 -19.45
C ILE A 188 36.57 -21.77 -17.94
N LYS A 189 35.55 -21.52 -17.11
CA LYS A 189 35.65 -21.68 -15.64
C LYS A 189 35.76 -23.13 -15.18
N LYS A 190 35.38 -24.10 -16.01
CA LYS A 190 35.44 -25.55 -15.73
C LYS A 190 36.73 -26.21 -16.24
N GLY A 191 37.61 -25.45 -16.90
CA GLY A 191 38.91 -25.90 -17.39
C GLY A 191 39.94 -26.04 -16.28
#